data_AF-A0AB37VPX4-F1
#
_entry.id   AF-A0AB37VPX4-F1
#
_cell.length_a   1.000
_cell.length_b   1.000
_cell.length_c   1.000
_cell.angle_alpha   90.00
_cell.angle_beta   90.00
_cell.angle_gamma   90.00
#
_symmetry.space_group_name_H-M   'P 1'
#
loop_
_entity.id
_entity.type
_entity.pdbx_description
1 polymer ?
#
loop_
_entity_poly.entity_id
_entity_poly.type
_entity_poly.pdbx_seq_one_letter_code
_entity_poly.pdbx_strand_id
1 'polypeptide(L)' 'MKKEKSLIIWNKTGSTMKFEKVTNFIEDWQRDQISFEYFGISTQVRRETKINTQVRREAKFYTKNIAGYALEQEEL' A
#
# COMPACT_ATOMS: atom_id res chain seq x y z
N MET A 1 12.58 16.79 -4.63
CA MET A 1 11.30 16.05 -4.85
C MET A 1 11.49 14.68 -4.21
N LYS A 2 10.68 14.27 -3.22
CA LYS A 2 10.80 12.90 -2.68
C LYS A 2 10.40 11.92 -3.78
N LYS A 3 11.24 10.95 -4.09
CA LYS A 3 10.93 9.92 -5.10
C LYS A 3 9.73 9.11 -4.60
N GLU A 4 8.77 8.87 -5.48
CA GLU A 4 7.62 8.03 -5.17
C GLU A 4 8.12 6.59 -4.98
N LYS A 5 7.77 5.96 -3.86
CA LYS A 5 8.19 4.58 -3.55
C LYS A 5 7.07 3.60 -3.82
N SER A 6 7.43 2.40 -4.24
CA SER A 6 6.53 1.27 -4.38
C SER A 6 6.68 0.31 -3.21
N LEU A 7 5.58 -0.33 -2.79
CA LEU A 7 5.60 -1.43 -1.82
C LEU A 7 4.94 -2.66 -2.43
N ILE A 8 5.64 -3.79 -2.33
CA ILE A 8 5.12 -5.11 -2.68
C ILE A 8 4.81 -5.87 -1.39
N ILE A 9 3.63 -6.48 -1.30
CA ILE A 9 3.24 -7.39 -0.22
C ILE A 9 2.93 -8.74 -0.83
N TRP A 10 3.59 -9.80 -0.32
CA TRP A 10 3.28 -11.18 -0.67
C TRP A 10 2.32 -11.76 0.36
N ASN A 11 1.17 -12.27 -0.11
CA ASN A 11 0.21 -12.94 0.75
C ASN A 11 0.58 -14.41 0.92
N LYS A 12 0.15 -15.01 2.04
CA LYS A 12 0.38 -16.45 2.30
C LYS A 12 -0.31 -17.38 1.29
N THR A 13 -1.33 -16.88 0.60
CA THR A 13 -2.04 -17.61 -0.46
C THR A 13 -1.28 -17.62 -1.80
N GLY A 14 -0.12 -16.98 -1.87
CA GLY A 14 0.68 -16.85 -3.10
C GLY A 14 0.31 -15.66 -3.99
N SER A 15 -0.75 -14.92 -3.65
CA SER A 15 -1.07 -13.67 -4.37
C SER A 15 -0.14 -12.52 -3.93
N THR A 16 0.01 -11.53 -4.81
CA THR A 16 0.85 -10.35 -4.56
C THR A 16 0.01 -9.09 -4.67
N MET A 17 0.26 -8.13 -3.78
CA MET A 17 -0.33 -6.79 -3.81
C MET A 17 0.76 -5.76 -4.06
N LYS A 18 0.53 -4.83 -4.99
CA LYS A 18 1.43 -3.72 -5.29
C LYS A 18 0.77 -2.40 -4.91
N PHE A 19 1.49 -1.57 -4.18
CA PHE A 19 1.08 -0.23 -3.78
C PHE A 19 2.05 0.80 -4.36
N GLU A 20 1.50 1.82 -4.99
CA GLU A 20 2.25 2.89 -5.64
C GLU A 20 2.23 4.17 -4.79
N LYS A 21 3.25 5.00 -4.95
CA LYS A 21 3.39 6.32 -4.29
C LYS A 21 3.26 6.23 -2.77
N VAL A 22 3.85 5.19 -2.20
CA VAL A 22 3.80 4.87 -0.78
C VAL A 22 4.53 5.94 0.03
N THR A 23 3.87 6.43 1.07
CA THR A 23 4.38 7.44 2.00
C THR A 23 4.10 6.99 3.43
N ASN A 24 4.79 7.61 4.39
CA ASN A 24 4.57 7.36 5.82
C ASN A 24 4.63 5.86 6.19
N PHE A 25 5.55 5.11 5.55
CA PHE A 25 5.76 3.71 5.87
C PHE A 25 6.37 3.58 7.27
N ILE A 26 5.72 2.81 8.12
CA ILE A 26 6.14 2.52 9.50
C ILE A 26 6.12 1.01 9.68
N GLU A 27 7.22 0.47 10.18
CA GLU A 27 7.33 -0.91 10.64
C GLU A 27 7.35 -0.91 12.17
N ASP A 28 6.30 -1.47 12.77
CA ASP A 28 6.17 -1.67 14.21
C ASP A 28 6.41 -3.14 14.55
N TRP A 29 7.65 -3.42 14.92
CA TRP A 29 8.16 -4.75 15.25
C TRP A 29 7.62 -5.25 16.59
N GLN A 30 7.15 -4.36 17.49
CA GLN A 30 6.53 -4.78 18.75
C GLN A 30 5.09 -5.28 18.53
N ARG A 31 4.41 -4.76 17.51
CA ARG A 31 3.02 -5.10 17.20
C ARG A 31 2.85 -6.01 16.00
N ASP A 32 3.96 -6.49 15.43
CA ASP A 32 4.00 -7.29 14.21
C ASP A 32 3.17 -6.63 13.09
N GLN A 33 3.42 -5.34 12.82
CA GLN A 33 2.61 -4.54 11.91
C GLN A 33 3.45 -3.67 10.97
N ILE A 34 2.94 -3.52 9.75
CA ILE A 34 3.32 -2.43 8.85
C ILE A 34 2.11 -1.54 8.59
N SER A 35 2.34 -0.24 8.54
CA SER A 35 1.34 0.75 8.15
C SER A 35 1.92 1.75 7.18
N PHE A 36 1.11 2.21 6.23
CA PHE A 36 1.55 3.13 5.21
C PHE A 36 0.37 3.84 4.54
N GLU A 37 0.67 4.98 3.94
CA GLU A 37 -0.24 5.65 3.03
C GLU A 37 0.11 5.28 1.59
N TYR A 38 -0.90 5.17 0.74
CA TYR A 38 -0.73 4.89 -0.67
C TYR A 38 -1.73 5.68 -1.52
N PHE A 39 -1.45 5.72 -2.81
CA PHE A 39 -2.34 6.35 -3.78
C PHE A 39 -3.40 5.34 -4.24
N GLY A 40 -4.66 5.62 -3.90
CA GLY A 40 -5.80 4.79 -4.26
C GLY A 40 -6.77 5.50 -5.21
N ILE A 41 -7.58 4.71 -5.92
CA ILE A 41 -8.71 5.21 -6.69
C ILE A 41 -9.99 4.95 -5.89
N SER A 42 -10.76 6.00 -5.65
CA SER A 42 -12.13 5.90 -5.17
C SER A 42 -13.08 5.99 -6.35
N THR A 43 -13.82 4.92 -6.61
CA THR A 43 -14.86 4.92 -7.65
C THR A 43 -16.22 5.18 -7.00
N GLN A 44 -16.85 6.29 -7.36
CA GLN A 44 -18.25 6.54 -7.05
C GLN A 44 -19.10 6.20 -8.28
N VAL A 45 -20.16 5.42 -8.06
CA VAL A 45 -21.17 5.15 -9.10
C VAL A 45 -22.34 6.10 -8.85
N ARG A 46 -22.65 6.96 -9.82
CA ARG A 46 -23.85 7.80 -9.82
C ARG A 46 -24.59 7.51 -11.13
N ARG A 47 -25.74 6.82 -11.06
CA ARG A 47 -26.46 6.27 -12.23
C ARG A 47 -25.52 5.37 -13.06
N GLU A 48 -25.64 5.35 -14.39
CA GLU A 48 -24.78 4.59 -15.32
C GLU A 48 -23.35 5.16 -15.46
N THR A 49 -22.99 6.21 -14.72
CA THR A 49 -21.69 6.89 -14.82
C THR A 49 -20.78 6.52 -13.66
N LYS A 50 -19.55 6.09 -13.98
CA LYS A 50 -18.46 5.85 -13.01
C LYS A 50 -17.55 7.08 -12.92
N ILE A 51 -17.43 7.66 -11.73
CA ILE A 51 -16.50 8.75 -11.46
C ILE A 51 -15.35 8.20 -10.61
N ASN A 52 -14.13 8.34 -11.12
CA ASN A 52 -12.92 7.94 -10.42
C ASN A 52 -12.25 9.18 -9.83
N THR A 53 -12.03 9.17 -8.52
CA THR A 53 -11.32 10.23 -7.80
C THR A 53 -10.07 9.66 -7.16
N GLN A 54 -8.95 10.35 -7.35
CA GLN A 54 -7.69 10.01 -6.71
C GLN A 54 -7.75 10.40 -5.23
N VAL A 55 -7.44 9.46 -4.35
CA VAL A 55 -7.48 9.67 -2.91
C VAL A 55 -6.25 9.06 -2.24
N ARG A 56 -5.76 9.72 -1.19
CA ARG A 56 -4.80 9.11 -0.26
C ARG A 56 -5.55 8.14 0.64
N ARG A 57 -5.00 6.94 0.81
CA ARG A 57 -5.56 5.90 1.69
C ARG A 57 -4.49 5.41 2.65
N GLU A 58 -4.92 5.02 3.83
CA GLU A 58 -4.09 4.34 4.81
C GLU A 58 -4.36 2.84 4.74
N ALA A 59 -3.30 2.04 4.81
CA ALA A 59 -3.36 0.60 4.95
C ALA A 59 -2.52 0.13 6.14
N LYS A 60 -2.98 -0.95 6.76
CA LYS A 60 -2.31 -1.62 7.86
C LYS A 60 -2.37 -3.13 7.67
N PHE A 61 -1.22 -3.78 7.79
CA PHE A 61 -1.09 -5.23 7.69
C PHE A 61 -0.38 -5.75 8.94
N TYR A 62 -0.88 -6.85 9.48
CA TYR A 62 -0.13 -7.62 10.45
C TYR A 62 0.90 -8.48 9.70
N THR A 63 2.19 -8.36 10.04
CA THR A 63 3.29 -9.10 9.40
C THR A 63 3.09 -10.60 9.52
N LYS A 64 2.52 -11.07 10.65
CA LYS A 64 2.13 -12.49 10.83
C LYS A 64 1.09 -13.01 9.84
N ASN A 65 0.34 -12.13 9.15
CA ASN A 65 -0.71 -12.51 8.19
C ASN A 65 -0.25 -12.47 6.73
N ILE A 66 0.94 -11.94 6.46
CA ILE A 66 1.56 -11.89 5.13
C ILE A 66 2.76 -12.83 5.08
N ALA A 67 3.22 -13.18 3.89
CA ALA A 67 4.42 -13.97 3.69
C ALA A 67 5.69 -13.09 3.72
N GLY A 68 5.55 -11.83 3.36
CA GLY A 68 6.62 -10.84 3.41
C GLY A 68 6.23 -9.55 2.69
N TYR A 69 7.15 -8.58 2.67
CA TYR A 69 7.00 -7.35 1.90
C TYR A 69 8.37 -6.80 1.49
N ALA A 70 8.37 -5.94 0.47
CA ALA A 70 9.56 -5.22 0.03
C ALA A 70 9.19 -3.78 -0.32
N LEU A 71 9.80 -2.82 0.38
CA LEU A 71 9.70 -1.40 0.10
C LEU A 71 10.84 -0.98 -0.82
N GLU A 72 10.51 -0.30 -1.92
CA GLU A 72 11.49 0.24 -2.85
C GLU A 72 12.47 1.17 -2.13
N GLN A 73 13.77 0.88 -2.31
CA GLN A 73 14.87 1.70 -1.80
C GLN A 73 15.37 2.61 -2.91
N GLU A 74 15.83 3.82 -2.55
CA GLU A 74 16.53 4.65 -3.52
C GLU A 74 17.90 4.02 -3.78
N GLU A 75 18.23 3.76 -5.05
CA GLU A 75 19.60 3.42 -5.46
C GLU A 75 20.51 4.61 -5.10
N LEU A 76 21.55 4.34 -4.30
CA LEU A 76 22.55 5.30 -3.85
C LEU A 76 23.51 5.72 -4.97
#